data_AF-A0A1R2CE34-F1
#
_entry.id   AF-A0A1R2CE34-F1
#
_cell.length_a   1.000
_cell.length_b   1.000
_cell.length_c   1.000
_cell.angle_alpha   90.00
_cell.angle_beta   90.00
_cell.angle_gamma   90.00
#
_symmetry.space_group_name_H-M   'P 1'
#
loop_
_entity.id
_entity.type
_entity.pdbx_description
1 polymer ?
#
loop_
_entity_poly.entity_id
_entity_poly.type
_entity_poly.pdbx_seq_one_letter_code
_entity_poly.pdbx_strand_id
1 'polypeptide(L)'
;MLRTIKAVDLYRKATSDLQTSTALGGVLSIITFSVISYLLFTESLHYFNSTPKPYLLVEPHSDEDFMILSVNISFFSTPCNSLVIFYTDTNAEHYKFYSLPRSVLDKEGNIISTGSYEVIEDQVEGCGSCFGAETNIGQCCNSCADVMEAYGRKKWKPPQFADIDQCKKFLSTDSTLGPGCMLAGYLKIKKVPGSIRFKNTLNLNRGSLSFYNGFHKIDHFLFTDPNAQTDGLKGPIDNLEIREGYRTSYYLKLVPAVTSKGRFYQASANNLISYHPMNPEVIFTYDIEPISTIYKDEKNLSGFIVSICAIIGGWYAITLLLVKVLIK
;
A
#
# COMPACT_ATOMS: atom_id res chain seq x y z
N MET A 1 -2.77 -59.78 -5.64
CA MET A 1 -2.66 -58.51 -4.90
C MET A 1 -3.16 -58.63 -3.45
N LEU A 2 -4.40 -59.05 -3.18
CA LEU A 2 -4.92 -59.19 -1.80
C LEU A 2 -4.16 -60.18 -0.90
N ARG A 3 -3.64 -61.30 -1.44
CA ARG A 3 -2.84 -62.27 -0.66
C ARG A 3 -1.49 -61.70 -0.21
N THR A 4 -0.90 -60.83 -1.02
CA THR A 4 0.39 -60.17 -0.73
C THR A 4 0.22 -59.08 0.34
N ILE A 5 -0.92 -58.39 0.36
CA ILE A 5 -1.27 -57.40 1.40
C ILE A 5 -1.50 -58.08 2.76
N LYS A 6 -2.07 -59.29 2.77
CA LYS A 6 -2.28 -60.07 4.01
C LYS A 6 -0.97 -60.45 4.72
N ALA A 7 0.15 -60.51 4.00
CA ALA A 7 1.47 -60.77 4.57
C ALA A 7 2.12 -59.53 5.20
N VAL A 8 1.54 -58.34 4.99
CA VAL A 8 1.99 -57.06 5.59
C VAL A 8 1.19 -56.74 6.87
N ASP A 9 0.36 -57.67 7.35
CA ASP A 9 -0.33 -57.55 8.63
C ASP A 9 0.68 -57.72 9.78
N LEU A 10 1.32 -56.61 10.15
CA LEU A 10 2.36 -56.55 11.19
C LEU A 10 1.82 -56.84 12.59
N TYR A 11 0.51 -56.79 12.79
CA TYR A 11 -0.13 -56.88 14.10
C TYR A 11 -0.98 -58.15 14.20
N ARG A 12 -0.43 -59.18 14.83
CA ARG A 12 -1.20 -60.40 15.16
C ARG A 12 -2.36 -60.03 16.09
N LYS A 13 -3.60 -60.17 15.61
CA LYS A 13 -4.80 -59.93 16.43
C LYS A 13 -4.80 -60.85 17.65
N ALA A 14 -5.00 -60.29 18.84
CA ALA A 14 -5.18 -61.07 20.05
C ALA A 14 -6.45 -61.93 19.94
N THR A 15 -6.41 -63.16 20.46
CA THR A 15 -7.58 -64.04 20.52
C THR A 15 -8.60 -63.46 21.49
N SER A 16 -9.90 -63.56 21.15
CA SER A 16 -11.02 -62.99 21.93
C SER A 16 -11.01 -63.43 23.40
N ASP A 17 -10.45 -64.59 23.70
CA ASP A 17 -10.38 -65.17 25.04
C ASP A 17 -9.43 -64.41 25.99
N LEU A 18 -8.54 -63.58 25.46
CA LEU A 18 -7.62 -62.72 26.22
C LEU A 18 -8.13 -61.27 26.33
N GLN A 19 -9.28 -60.94 25.74
CA GLN A 19 -9.82 -59.60 25.65
C GLN A 19 -11.06 -59.48 26.55
N THR A 20 -10.89 -59.00 27.78
CA THR A 20 -12.00 -58.78 28.71
C THR A 20 -12.46 -57.32 28.66
N SER A 21 -13.73 -57.09 28.31
CA SER A 21 -14.32 -55.75 28.32
C SER A 21 -14.66 -55.34 29.75
N THR A 22 -13.98 -54.32 30.28
CA THR A 22 -14.28 -53.75 31.59
C THR A 22 -14.98 -52.40 31.44
N ALA A 23 -15.92 -52.08 32.34
CA ALA A 23 -16.64 -50.81 32.31
C ALA A 23 -15.70 -49.59 32.39
N LEU A 24 -14.64 -49.70 33.20
CA LEU A 24 -13.60 -48.67 33.35
C LEU A 24 -12.76 -48.51 32.07
N GLY A 25 -12.43 -49.62 31.39
CA GLY A 25 -11.76 -49.60 30.08
C GLY A 25 -12.63 -48.97 28.98
N GLY A 26 -13.94 -49.16 29.04
CA GLY A 26 -14.91 -48.50 28.16
C GLY A 26 -14.93 -46.98 28.34
N VAL A 27 -15.00 -46.50 29.59
CA VAL A 27 -14.95 -45.06 29.90
C VAL A 27 -13.63 -44.44 29.43
N LEU A 28 -12.49 -45.09 29.70
CA LEU A 28 -11.19 -44.62 29.24
C LEU A 28 -11.11 -44.55 27.71
N SER A 29 -11.67 -45.54 27.01
CA SER A 29 -11.70 -45.56 25.54
C SER A 29 -12.56 -44.44 24.93
N ILE A 30 -13.66 -44.07 25.60
CA ILE A 30 -14.50 -42.94 25.17
C ILE A 30 -13.75 -41.63 25.37
N ILE A 31 -13.06 -41.46 26.50
CA ILE A 31 -12.25 -40.27 26.79
C ILE A 31 -11.11 -40.14 25.78
N THR A 32 -10.37 -41.22 25.52
CA THR A 32 -9.26 -41.20 24.55
C THR A 32 -9.74 -40.85 23.15
N PHE A 33 -10.84 -41.46 22.68
CA PHE A 33 -11.41 -41.14 21.38
C PHE A 33 -11.88 -39.68 21.30
N SER A 34 -12.51 -39.17 22.36
CA SER A 34 -12.98 -37.78 22.42
C SER A 34 -11.82 -36.79 22.35
N VAL A 35 -10.73 -37.04 23.09
CA VAL A 35 -9.55 -36.15 23.09
C VAL A 35 -8.82 -36.20 21.75
N ILE A 36 -8.59 -37.39 21.17
CA ILE A 36 -7.97 -37.51 19.84
C ILE A 36 -8.83 -36.80 18.80
N SER A 37 -10.14 -37.03 18.80
CA SER A 37 -11.07 -36.40 17.85
C SER A 37 -11.04 -34.87 17.97
N TYR A 38 -11.04 -34.34 19.19
CA TYR A 38 -10.93 -32.91 19.45
C TYR A 38 -9.61 -32.33 18.91
N LEU A 39 -8.47 -32.95 19.22
CA LEU A 39 -7.15 -32.48 18.75
C LEU A 39 -7.04 -32.51 17.23
N LEU A 40 -7.51 -33.59 16.59
CA LEU A 40 -7.53 -33.71 15.13
C LEU A 40 -8.44 -32.67 14.49
N PHE A 41 -9.60 -32.40 15.08
CA PHE A 41 -10.51 -31.37 14.59
C PHE A 41 -9.87 -29.98 14.67
N THR A 42 -9.25 -29.65 15.81
CA THR A 42 -8.56 -28.36 15.98
C THR A 42 -7.39 -28.20 15.01
N GLU A 43 -6.58 -29.24 14.79
CA GLU A 43 -5.47 -29.15 13.83
C GLU A 43 -5.94 -29.10 12.38
N SER A 44 -7.04 -29.78 12.05
CA SER A 44 -7.64 -29.68 10.72
C SER A 44 -8.11 -28.25 10.47
N LEU A 45 -8.82 -27.65 11.41
CA LEU A 45 -9.25 -26.24 11.30
C LEU A 45 -8.05 -25.30 11.20
N HIS A 46 -7.00 -25.52 12.00
CA HIS A 46 -5.79 -24.72 11.96
C HIS A 46 -5.05 -24.86 10.63
N TYR A 47 -4.97 -26.06 10.04
CA TYR A 47 -4.40 -26.28 8.71
C TYR A 47 -5.19 -25.57 7.60
N PHE A 48 -6.53 -25.64 7.64
CA PHE A 48 -7.36 -25.01 6.62
C PHE A 48 -7.36 -23.48 6.71
N ASN A 49 -7.29 -22.92 7.92
CA ASN A 49 -7.32 -21.48 8.18
C ASN A 49 -5.94 -20.86 8.42
N SER A 50 -4.85 -21.61 8.21
CA SER A 50 -3.50 -21.13 8.49
C SER A 50 -3.16 -19.94 7.60
N THR A 51 -2.68 -18.86 8.21
CA THR A 51 -2.24 -17.66 7.49
C THR A 51 -0.86 -17.87 6.89
N PRO A 52 -0.59 -17.32 5.68
CA PRO A 52 0.74 -17.39 5.06
C PRO A 52 1.79 -16.77 5.97
N LYS A 53 2.90 -17.49 6.19
CA LYS A 53 4.03 -16.99 6.98
C LYS A 53 4.92 -16.10 6.09
N PRO A 54 5.23 -14.86 6.49
CA PRO A 54 6.12 -14.01 5.72
C PRO A 54 7.54 -14.54 5.81
N TYR A 55 8.23 -14.61 4.67
CA TYR A 55 9.68 -14.82 4.62
C TYR A 55 10.36 -13.58 4.07
N LEU A 56 11.55 -13.29 4.61
CA LEU A 56 12.35 -12.13 4.21
C LEU A 56 13.42 -12.58 3.22
N LEU A 57 13.47 -11.95 2.05
CA LEU A 57 14.53 -12.16 1.07
C LEU A 57 15.19 -10.83 0.73
N VAL A 58 16.43 -10.90 0.27
CA VAL A 58 17.08 -9.75 -0.36
C VAL A 58 16.42 -9.53 -1.71
N GLU A 59 16.03 -8.28 -1.98
CA GLU A 59 15.38 -7.95 -3.23
C GLU A 59 16.39 -8.08 -4.38
N PRO A 60 16.15 -8.96 -5.38
CA PRO A 60 16.97 -9.02 -6.57
C PRO A 60 16.77 -7.74 -7.41
N HIS A 61 17.62 -7.54 -8.42
CA HIS A 61 17.44 -6.43 -9.35
C HIS A 61 16.01 -6.44 -9.92
N SER A 62 15.33 -5.30 -9.85
CA SER A 62 13.97 -5.13 -10.37
C SER A 62 14.06 -4.87 -11.87
N ASP A 63 13.42 -5.70 -12.69
CA ASP A 63 13.34 -5.49 -14.14
C ASP A 63 12.49 -4.25 -14.50
N GLU A 64 11.60 -3.83 -13.59
CA GLU A 64 10.78 -2.62 -13.75
C GLU A 64 11.41 -1.41 -13.06
N ASP A 65 11.62 -0.34 -13.82
CA ASP A 65 12.19 0.93 -13.36
C ASP A 65 11.18 1.85 -12.66
N PHE A 66 9.89 1.52 -12.70
CA PHE A 66 8.80 2.38 -12.23
C PHE A 66 7.78 1.65 -11.37
N MET A 67 7.16 2.40 -10.48
CA MET A 67 6.06 1.99 -9.62
C MET A 67 4.89 2.98 -9.75
N ILE A 68 3.70 2.52 -9.38
CA ILE A 68 2.49 3.32 -9.38
C ILE A 68 2.20 3.74 -7.94
N LEU A 69 1.99 5.04 -7.74
CA LEU A 69 1.48 5.60 -6.51
C LEU A 69 0.01 5.94 -6.69
N SER A 70 -0.86 5.23 -5.98
CA SER A 70 -2.27 5.53 -5.83
C SER A 70 -2.45 6.54 -4.70
N VAL A 71 -3.05 7.69 -4.99
CA VAL A 71 -3.28 8.78 -4.02
C VAL A 71 -4.75 9.16 -4.00
N ASN A 72 -5.29 9.31 -2.81
CA ASN A 72 -6.51 10.05 -2.52
C ASN A 72 -6.25 10.94 -1.29
N ILE A 73 -6.12 12.24 -1.52
CA ILE A 73 -5.78 13.22 -0.49
C ILE A 73 -6.67 14.47 -0.64
N SER A 74 -7.20 14.92 0.48
CA SER A 74 -8.06 16.09 0.59
C SER A 74 -7.35 17.22 1.33
N PHE A 75 -7.29 18.40 0.75
CA PHE A 75 -6.78 19.62 1.36
C PHE A 75 -7.95 20.57 1.60
N PHE A 76 -8.18 21.02 2.84
CA PHE A 76 -9.42 21.75 3.19
C PHE A 76 -9.25 23.26 3.13
N SER A 77 -8.00 23.74 3.27
CA SER A 77 -7.65 25.16 3.27
C SER A 77 -6.73 25.51 2.10
N THR A 78 -6.77 24.74 1.00
CA THR A 78 -5.98 25.00 -0.21
C THR A 78 -6.85 24.81 -1.46
N PRO A 79 -7.15 25.89 -2.19
CA PRO A 79 -7.91 25.83 -3.44
C PRO A 79 -7.21 24.99 -4.52
N CYS A 80 -7.99 24.33 -5.39
CA CYS A 80 -7.44 23.47 -6.44
C CYS A 80 -6.55 24.20 -7.45
N ASN A 81 -6.83 25.49 -7.72
CA ASN A 81 -6.09 26.29 -8.70
C ASN A 81 -4.66 26.64 -8.27
N SER A 82 -4.37 26.59 -6.97
CA SER A 82 -3.06 26.93 -6.41
C SER A 82 -2.28 25.73 -5.88
N LEU A 83 -2.88 24.55 -5.91
CA LEU A 83 -2.26 23.31 -5.46
C LEU A 83 -1.46 22.67 -6.58
N VAL A 84 -0.14 22.66 -6.41
CA VAL A 84 0.80 22.10 -7.38
C VAL A 84 1.52 20.89 -6.81
N ILE A 85 1.66 19.84 -7.63
CA ILE A 85 2.38 18.60 -7.30
C ILE A 85 3.76 18.64 -7.95
N PHE A 86 4.80 18.49 -7.14
CA PHE A 86 6.18 18.35 -7.59
C PHE A 86 6.74 17.00 -7.19
N TYR A 87 7.42 16.33 -8.12
CA TYR A 87 8.19 15.13 -7.83
C TYR A 87 9.69 15.39 -7.95
N THR A 88 10.51 14.70 -7.18
CA THR A 88 11.98 14.81 -7.23
C THR A 88 12.58 13.45 -6.88
N ASP A 89 13.53 12.97 -7.70
CA ASP A 89 14.24 11.69 -7.53
C ASP A 89 15.73 11.90 -7.18
N THR A 90 16.46 10.82 -6.85
CA THR A 90 17.89 10.83 -6.47
C THR A 90 18.83 11.34 -7.56
N ASN A 91 18.43 11.30 -8.83
CA ASN A 91 19.26 11.76 -9.95
C ASN A 91 19.25 13.30 -10.09
N ALA A 92 18.54 13.98 -9.19
CA ALA A 92 18.42 15.42 -9.05
C ALA A 92 17.73 16.13 -10.25
N GLU A 93 16.74 16.97 -9.90
CA GLU A 93 16.20 18.10 -10.66
C GLU A 93 15.08 17.88 -11.70
N HIS A 94 14.58 16.67 -11.92
CA HIS A 94 13.32 16.54 -12.66
C HIS A 94 12.13 16.89 -11.76
N TYR A 95 11.83 18.19 -11.61
CA TYR A 95 10.53 18.68 -11.12
C TYR A 95 9.46 18.26 -12.13
N LYS A 96 9.07 16.99 -12.11
CA LYS A 96 7.95 16.53 -12.93
C LYS A 96 6.69 17.07 -12.30
N PHE A 97 6.01 17.92 -13.06
CA PHE A 97 4.67 18.38 -12.74
C PHE A 97 3.71 17.24 -13.07
N TYR A 98 2.98 16.76 -12.06
CA TYR A 98 1.93 15.79 -12.27
C TYR A 98 0.57 16.46 -12.15
N SER A 99 -0.31 16.16 -13.11
CA SER A 99 -1.73 16.50 -13.03
C SER A 99 -2.49 15.29 -12.52
N LEU A 100 -3.23 15.46 -11.43
CA LEU A 100 -4.20 14.50 -10.93
C LEU A 100 -5.61 15.07 -11.12
N PRO A 101 -6.63 14.22 -11.32
CA PRO A 101 -8.03 14.62 -11.21
C PRO A 101 -8.27 15.37 -9.89
N ARG A 102 -9.00 16.49 -9.99
CA ARG A 102 -9.23 17.39 -8.85
C ARG A 102 -10.73 17.55 -8.61
N SER A 103 -11.14 17.52 -7.35
CA SER A 103 -12.50 17.87 -6.95
C SER A 103 -12.45 19.02 -5.96
N VAL A 104 -13.31 20.02 -6.15
CA VAL A 104 -13.41 21.17 -5.27
C VAL A 104 -14.20 20.78 -4.02
N LEU A 105 -13.68 21.17 -2.86
CA LEU A 105 -14.27 20.86 -1.55
C LEU A 105 -14.88 22.09 -0.89
N ASP A 106 -15.97 21.90 -0.14
CA ASP A 106 -16.52 22.87 0.80
C ASP A 106 -15.69 22.94 2.11
N LYS A 107 -16.16 23.72 3.09
CA LYS A 107 -15.48 23.85 4.40
C LYS A 107 -15.61 22.58 5.25
N GLU A 108 -16.64 21.80 4.98
CA GLU A 108 -17.02 20.59 5.69
C GLU A 108 -16.36 19.32 5.10
N GLY A 109 -15.76 19.43 3.91
CA GLY A 109 -15.10 18.33 3.19
C GLY A 109 -15.94 17.64 2.11
N ASN A 110 -17.13 18.16 1.78
CA ASN A 110 -17.96 17.60 0.72
C ASN A 110 -17.53 18.11 -0.65
N ILE A 111 -17.73 17.27 -1.66
CA ILE A 111 -17.42 17.59 -3.05
C ILE A 111 -18.49 18.53 -3.60
N ILE A 112 -18.10 19.76 -3.94
CA ILE A 112 -18.96 20.76 -4.58
C ILE A 112 -19.01 20.53 -6.09
N SER A 113 -17.84 20.33 -6.69
CA SER A 113 -17.67 20.13 -8.12
C SER A 113 -16.55 19.11 -8.34
N THR A 114 -16.82 18.12 -9.18
CA THR A 114 -15.80 17.21 -9.65
C THR A 114 -15.23 17.80 -10.92
N GLY A 115 -13.98 18.27 -10.87
CA GLY A 115 -13.24 18.64 -12.07
C GLY A 115 -12.96 17.36 -12.86
N SER A 116 -13.80 17.06 -13.84
CA SER A 116 -13.59 15.94 -14.75
C SER A 116 -12.36 16.23 -15.60
N TYR A 117 -11.22 15.67 -15.21
CA TYR A 117 -10.07 15.54 -16.09
C TYR A 117 -10.37 14.44 -17.10
N GLU A 118 -11.08 14.80 -18.18
CA GLU A 118 -10.77 14.14 -19.44
C GLU A 118 -9.33 14.55 -19.75
N VAL A 119 -8.46 13.55 -19.91
CA VAL A 119 -7.17 13.72 -20.59
C VAL A 119 -7.52 14.13 -22.01
N ILE A 120 -7.87 15.39 -22.23
CA ILE A 120 -7.76 15.96 -23.56
C ILE A 120 -6.26 16.11 -23.72
N GLU A 121 -5.67 15.18 -24.45
CA GLU A 121 -4.39 15.36 -25.13
C GLU A 121 -4.58 16.57 -26.07
N ASP A 122 -4.59 17.76 -25.49
CA ASP A 122 -4.99 18.98 -26.18
C ASP A 122 -3.77 19.41 -26.99
N GLN A 123 -3.61 18.81 -28.16
CA GLN A 123 -2.77 19.36 -29.20
C GLN A 123 -3.31 20.74 -29.52
N VAL A 124 -2.64 21.78 -29.01
CA VAL A 124 -2.76 23.11 -29.60
C VAL A 124 -2.49 22.93 -31.09
N GLU A 125 -3.46 23.25 -31.96
CA GLU A 125 -3.23 23.32 -33.40
C GLU A 125 -2.22 24.46 -33.66
N GLY A 126 -0.93 24.15 -33.59
CA GLY A 126 0.17 25.09 -33.72
C GLY A 126 1.32 24.84 -32.74
N CYS A 127 2.42 25.57 -32.92
CA CYS A 127 3.57 25.55 -32.02
C CYS A 127 3.32 26.51 -30.84
N GLY A 128 3.00 25.99 -29.66
CA GLY A 128 2.83 26.82 -28.47
C GLY A 128 4.15 27.41 -27.96
N SER A 129 4.09 28.61 -27.39
CA SER A 129 5.27 29.33 -26.85
C SER A 129 5.73 28.75 -25.51
N CYS A 130 7.03 28.61 -25.28
CA CYS A 130 7.59 28.26 -23.97
C CYS A 130 7.91 29.50 -23.12
N PHE A 131 7.40 30.69 -23.48
CA PHE A 131 7.60 31.96 -22.77
C PHE A 131 9.08 32.32 -22.55
N GLY A 132 9.96 31.98 -23.49
CA GLY A 132 11.41 32.26 -23.40
C GLY A 132 12.23 31.11 -22.77
N ALA A 133 11.57 30.03 -22.34
CA ALA A 133 12.24 28.86 -21.80
C ALA A 133 12.67 27.83 -22.88
N GLU A 134 12.61 28.18 -24.17
CA GLU A 134 13.06 27.31 -25.26
C GLU A 134 14.57 27.00 -25.12
N THR A 135 14.95 25.73 -25.28
CA THR A 135 16.34 25.26 -25.27
C THR A 135 16.87 25.12 -26.69
N ASN A 136 16.04 24.61 -27.60
CA ASN A 136 16.36 24.43 -29.01
C ASN A 136 15.54 25.41 -29.86
N ILE A 137 16.12 25.87 -30.97
CA ILE A 137 15.41 26.68 -31.96
C ILE A 137 14.29 25.82 -32.55
N GLY A 138 13.03 26.26 -32.38
CA GLY A 138 11.84 25.51 -32.82
C GLY A 138 11.25 24.55 -31.77
N GLN A 139 11.69 24.61 -30.51
CA GLN A 139 11.02 23.89 -29.42
C GLN A 139 9.63 24.51 -29.17
N CYS A 140 8.58 23.70 -29.30
CA CYS A 140 7.21 24.08 -28.99
C CYS A 140 6.80 23.55 -27.62
N CYS A 141 6.03 24.34 -26.87
CA CYS A 141 5.38 23.92 -25.64
C CYS A 141 3.87 23.95 -25.85
N ASN A 142 3.28 22.78 -26.08
CA ASN A 142 1.86 22.66 -26.42
C ASN A 142 1.00 22.41 -25.18
N SER A 143 1.57 21.78 -24.15
CA SER A 143 0.89 21.54 -22.88
C SER A 143 1.41 22.46 -21.75
N CYS A 144 0.59 22.65 -20.70
CA CYS A 144 1.05 23.30 -19.47
C CYS A 144 2.27 22.58 -18.87
N ALA A 145 2.31 21.25 -18.97
CA ALA A 145 3.45 20.46 -18.51
C ALA A 145 4.73 20.76 -19.30
N ASP A 146 4.64 20.97 -20.61
CA ASP A 146 5.79 21.28 -21.48
C ASP A 146 6.43 22.62 -21.09
N VAL A 147 5.58 23.64 -20.86
CA VAL A 147 6.04 24.97 -20.42
C VAL A 147 6.78 24.83 -19.09
N MET A 148 6.17 24.13 -18.13
CA MET A 148 6.75 23.95 -16.80
C MET A 148 8.04 23.13 -16.84
N GLU A 149 8.12 22.12 -17.70
CA GLU A 149 9.33 21.34 -17.92
C GLU A 149 10.46 22.19 -18.51
N ALA A 150 10.15 23.05 -19.48
CA ALA A 150 11.12 23.96 -20.09
C ALA A 150 11.73 24.91 -19.05
N TYR A 151 10.90 25.50 -18.18
CA TYR A 151 11.36 26.32 -17.04
C TYR A 151 12.14 25.50 -16.01
N GLY A 152 11.71 24.27 -15.74
CA GLY A 152 12.38 23.34 -14.84
C GLY A 152 13.80 23.02 -15.28
N ARG A 153 14.02 22.76 -16.57
CA ARG A 153 15.34 22.51 -17.17
C ARG A 153 16.29 23.70 -17.01
N LYS A 154 15.77 24.94 -17.10
CA LYS A 154 16.56 26.17 -16.89
C LYS A 154 16.68 26.60 -15.43
N LYS A 155 16.02 25.90 -14.50
CA LYS A 155 15.91 26.28 -13.07
C LYS A 155 15.32 27.69 -12.87
N TRP A 156 14.45 28.12 -13.76
CA TRP A 156 13.81 29.42 -13.68
C TRP A 156 12.49 29.33 -12.93
N LYS A 157 12.11 30.42 -12.25
CA LYS A 157 10.77 30.52 -11.66
C LYS A 157 9.77 30.78 -12.79
N PRO A 158 8.77 29.90 -12.99
CA PRO A 158 7.78 30.10 -14.04
C PRO A 158 6.90 31.32 -13.74
N PRO A 159 6.28 31.92 -14.78
CA PRO A 159 5.22 32.91 -14.64
C PRO A 159 4.04 32.37 -13.82
N GLN A 160 3.11 33.24 -13.44
CA GLN A 160 1.90 32.74 -12.77
C GLN A 160 1.09 31.88 -13.75
N PHE A 161 0.46 30.81 -13.23
CA PHE A 161 -0.32 29.89 -14.06
C PHE A 161 -1.45 30.57 -14.84
N ALA A 162 -1.99 31.66 -14.29
CA ALA A 162 -3.00 32.48 -14.95
C ALA A 162 -2.50 33.20 -16.20
N ASP A 163 -1.19 33.40 -16.35
CA ASP A 163 -0.57 34.11 -17.47
C ASP A 163 -0.18 33.16 -18.62
N ILE A 164 -0.15 31.84 -18.36
CA ILE A 164 0.27 30.82 -19.32
C ILE A 164 -0.96 30.31 -20.07
N ASP A 165 -1.08 30.59 -21.37
CA ASP A 165 -2.23 30.21 -22.19
C ASP A 165 -2.52 28.70 -22.16
N GLN A 166 -1.46 27.88 -22.17
CA GLN A 166 -1.54 26.42 -22.07
C GLN A 166 -2.01 25.95 -20.67
N CYS A 167 -1.92 26.78 -19.64
CA CYS A 167 -2.40 26.50 -18.29
C CYS A 167 -3.77 27.16 -17.99
N LYS A 168 -4.21 28.16 -18.77
CA LYS A 168 -5.49 28.87 -18.56
C LYS A 168 -6.71 27.95 -18.69
N LYS A 169 -6.68 26.94 -19.55
CA LYS A 169 -7.75 25.92 -19.67
C LYS A 169 -7.87 25.04 -18.41
N PHE A 170 -6.80 24.84 -17.65
CA PHE A 170 -6.85 24.14 -16.35
C PHE A 170 -7.57 24.96 -15.27
N LEU A 171 -7.76 26.26 -15.49
CA LEU A 171 -8.32 27.22 -14.53
C LEU A 171 -9.78 27.58 -14.81
N SER A 172 -10.45 26.94 -15.79
CA SER A 172 -11.81 27.33 -16.19
C SER A 172 -12.85 27.18 -15.06
N THR A 173 -13.21 28.34 -14.53
CA THR A 173 -14.47 28.83 -13.93
C THR A 173 -15.06 28.17 -12.67
N ASP A 174 -14.88 26.88 -12.41
CA ASP A 174 -15.45 26.24 -11.19
C ASP A 174 -14.42 26.01 -10.06
N SER A 175 -13.12 26.17 -10.36
CA SER A 175 -12.03 25.96 -9.39
C SER A 175 -11.90 27.05 -8.32
N THR A 176 -12.70 28.12 -8.42
CA THR A 176 -12.76 29.21 -7.43
C THR A 176 -13.87 29.02 -6.40
N LEU A 177 -14.70 28.00 -6.56
CA LEU A 177 -15.91 27.78 -5.76
C LEU A 177 -15.64 26.84 -4.56
N GLY A 178 -14.63 27.11 -3.76
CA GLY A 178 -14.38 26.32 -2.55
C GLY A 178 -13.03 26.61 -1.88
N PRO A 179 -12.94 26.47 -0.54
CA PRO A 179 -11.69 26.63 0.20
C PRO A 179 -10.70 25.47 -0.02
N GLY A 180 -11.17 24.30 -0.46
CA GLY A 180 -10.40 23.06 -0.49
C GLY A 180 -10.35 22.35 -1.83
N CYS A 181 -9.48 21.34 -1.91
CA CYS A 181 -9.23 20.51 -3.07
C CYS A 181 -8.95 19.05 -2.69
N MET A 182 -9.65 18.12 -3.32
CA MET A 182 -9.35 16.69 -3.28
C MET A 182 -8.61 16.29 -4.55
N LEU A 183 -7.55 15.51 -4.41
CA LEU A 183 -6.78 14.92 -5.50
C LEU A 183 -6.89 13.40 -5.41
N ALA A 184 -7.40 12.76 -6.46
CA ALA A 184 -7.56 11.30 -6.50
C ALA A 184 -7.09 10.73 -7.84
N GLY A 185 -6.15 9.78 -7.81
CA GLY A 185 -5.67 9.12 -9.02
C GLY A 185 -4.32 8.41 -8.83
N TYR A 186 -3.64 8.17 -9.95
CA TYR A 186 -2.42 7.37 -10.00
C TYR A 186 -1.25 8.15 -10.59
N LEU A 187 -0.09 8.04 -9.97
CA LEU A 187 1.16 8.65 -10.42
C LEU A 187 2.16 7.57 -10.78
N LYS A 188 2.69 7.61 -12.01
CA LYS A 188 3.80 6.77 -12.45
C LYS A 188 5.12 7.42 -12.03
N ILE A 189 5.81 6.81 -11.07
CA ILE A 189 7.07 7.33 -10.49
C ILE A 189 8.18 6.30 -10.62
N LYS A 190 9.44 6.73 -10.58
CA LYS A 190 10.56 5.79 -10.64
C LYS A 190 10.69 5.02 -9.33
N LYS A 191 11.16 3.77 -9.41
CA LYS A 191 11.45 2.90 -8.27
C LYS A 191 12.82 3.23 -7.65
N VAL A 192 13.00 4.48 -7.26
CA VAL A 192 14.20 5.00 -6.59
C VAL A 192 13.79 5.94 -5.47
N PRO A 193 14.64 6.20 -4.46
CA PRO A 193 14.32 7.14 -3.40
C PRO A 193 13.96 8.52 -3.96
N GLY A 194 12.98 9.19 -3.36
CA GLY A 194 12.45 10.42 -3.91
C GLY A 194 11.53 11.17 -2.96
N SER A 195 11.02 12.31 -3.43
CA SER A 195 10.05 13.12 -2.69
C SER A 195 8.93 13.65 -3.59
N ILE A 196 7.72 13.69 -3.04
CA ILE A 196 6.53 14.26 -3.67
C ILE A 196 6.04 15.41 -2.79
N ARG A 197 5.88 16.59 -3.38
CA ARG A 197 5.53 17.82 -2.67
C ARG A 197 4.25 18.41 -3.23
N PHE A 198 3.26 18.56 -2.36
CA PHE A 198 2.04 19.29 -2.62
C PHE A 198 2.20 20.68 -2.03
N LYS A 199 2.31 21.69 -2.90
CA LYS A 199 2.63 23.05 -2.50
C LYS A 199 1.55 24.02 -2.93
N ASN A 200 1.14 24.89 -2.00
CA ASN A 200 0.30 26.03 -2.32
C ASN A 200 1.15 27.17 -2.91
N THR A 201 0.87 27.53 -4.17
CA THR A 201 1.61 28.56 -4.90
C THR A 201 1.00 29.96 -4.80
N LEU A 202 -0.03 30.17 -3.98
CA LEU A 202 -0.55 31.53 -3.74
C LEU A 202 0.53 32.42 -3.12
N ASN A 203 0.58 33.66 -3.61
CA ASN A 203 1.37 34.72 -2.99
C ASN A 203 0.62 35.23 -1.76
N LEU A 204 0.83 34.58 -0.61
CA LEU A 204 0.14 34.92 0.63
C LEU A 204 0.89 36.03 1.38
N ASN A 205 0.20 37.13 1.66
CA ASN A 205 0.69 38.17 2.57
C ASN A 205 0.65 37.68 4.03
N ARG A 206 1.48 38.23 4.92
CA ARG A 206 1.58 37.83 6.34
C ARG A 206 0.22 37.77 7.08
N GLY A 207 -0.72 38.65 6.75
CA GLY A 207 -2.07 38.65 7.34
C GLY A 207 -3.02 37.57 6.80
N SER A 208 -2.75 37.03 5.60
CA SER A 208 -3.56 36.00 4.96
C SER A 208 -3.13 34.59 5.33
N LEU A 209 -1.88 34.40 5.79
CA LEU A 209 -1.33 33.10 6.20
C LEU A 209 -2.18 32.41 7.29
N SER A 210 -2.81 33.17 8.19
CA SER A 210 -3.68 32.60 9.24
C SER A 210 -4.91 31.86 8.68
N PHE A 211 -5.33 32.14 7.44
CA PHE A 211 -6.47 31.50 6.79
C PHE A 211 -6.07 30.28 5.95
N TYR A 212 -4.78 30.11 5.66
CA TYR A 212 -4.25 29.01 4.85
C TYR A 212 -3.28 28.18 5.69
N ASN A 213 -3.80 27.10 6.26
CA ASN A 213 -3.01 26.10 6.97
C ASN A 213 -2.80 24.86 6.09
N GLY A 214 -1.90 23.97 6.52
CA GLY A 214 -1.64 22.68 5.92
C GLY A 214 -2.67 21.61 6.28
N PHE A 215 -3.94 21.97 6.50
CA PHE A 215 -4.98 21.00 6.83
C PHE A 215 -5.22 20.06 5.65
N HIS A 216 -4.90 18.78 5.86
CA HIS A 216 -5.14 17.73 4.90
C HIS A 216 -5.56 16.40 5.56
N LYS A 217 -6.27 15.59 4.78
CA LYS A 217 -6.67 14.22 5.10
C LYS A 217 -6.20 13.29 3.99
N ILE A 218 -5.53 12.21 4.37
CA ILE A 218 -5.05 11.18 3.47
C ILE A 218 -6.03 10.02 3.57
N ASP A 219 -6.91 9.88 2.58
CA ASP A 219 -7.87 8.78 2.54
C ASP A 219 -7.20 7.50 2.03
N HIS A 220 -6.34 7.61 1.02
CA HIS A 220 -5.59 6.48 0.47
C HIS A 220 -4.21 6.90 -0.04
N PHE A 221 -3.18 6.15 0.29
CA PHE A 221 -1.82 6.38 -0.20
C PHE A 221 -1.04 5.07 -0.29
N LEU A 222 -0.93 4.50 -1.49
CA LEU A 222 -0.38 3.16 -1.70
C LEU A 222 0.55 3.11 -2.90
N PHE A 223 1.72 2.46 -2.72
CA PHE A 223 2.63 2.16 -3.82
C PHE A 223 2.44 0.71 -4.27
N THR A 224 2.41 0.49 -5.58
CA THR A 224 2.30 -0.82 -6.20
C THR A 224 3.13 -0.93 -7.47
N ASP A 225 3.41 -2.15 -7.91
CA ASP A 225 3.88 -2.36 -9.28
C ASP A 225 2.71 -2.15 -10.29
N PRO A 226 2.99 -1.87 -11.58
CA PRO A 226 2.00 -1.45 -12.59
C PRO A 226 0.89 -2.45 -12.89
N ASN A 227 1.05 -3.72 -12.51
CA ASN A 227 0.09 -4.80 -12.76
C ASN A 227 -0.42 -5.47 -11.47
N ALA A 228 -0.13 -4.89 -10.30
CA ALA A 228 -0.56 -5.47 -9.03
C ALA A 228 -2.06 -5.22 -8.79
N GLN A 229 -2.78 -6.24 -8.34
CA GLN A 229 -4.17 -6.07 -7.93
C GLN A 229 -4.24 -5.36 -6.57
N THR A 230 -4.94 -4.23 -6.53
CA THR A 230 -5.02 -3.35 -5.33
C THR A 230 -6.15 -3.73 -4.36
N ASP A 231 -7.02 -4.68 -4.73
CA ASP A 231 -8.24 -4.98 -3.97
C ASP A 231 -7.95 -5.44 -2.54
N GLY A 232 -8.38 -4.64 -1.57
CA GLY A 232 -8.26 -4.93 -0.14
C GLY A 232 -6.89 -4.63 0.47
N LEU A 233 -5.95 -4.06 -0.29
CA LEU A 233 -4.69 -3.56 0.24
C LEU A 233 -4.93 -2.24 0.98
N LYS A 234 -4.43 -2.14 2.21
CA LYS A 234 -4.43 -0.91 2.98
C LYS A 234 -3.10 -0.20 2.76
N GLY A 235 -3.15 1.08 2.44
CA GLY A 235 -1.97 1.92 2.38
C GLY A 235 -1.39 2.19 3.78
N PRO A 236 -0.08 2.45 3.87
CA PRO A 236 0.64 2.65 5.13
C PRO A 236 0.17 3.85 5.97
N ILE A 237 -0.47 4.84 5.33
CA ILE A 237 -0.90 6.10 5.97
C ILE A 237 -2.36 6.44 5.63
N ASP A 238 -3.16 5.42 5.33
CA ASP A 238 -4.59 5.58 5.02
C ASP A 238 -5.37 6.07 6.24
N ASN A 239 -6.35 6.94 6.01
CA ASN A 239 -7.22 7.59 6.99
C ASN A 239 -6.47 8.46 8.02
N LEU A 240 -5.35 9.07 7.64
CA LEU A 240 -4.62 10.03 8.49
C LEU A 240 -5.11 11.46 8.24
N GLU A 241 -5.37 12.21 9.31
CA GLU A 241 -5.83 13.61 9.23
C GLU A 241 -4.94 14.52 10.08
N ILE A 242 -4.44 15.61 9.49
CA ILE A 242 -3.64 16.64 10.18
C ILE A 242 -4.33 17.99 9.98
N ARG A 243 -4.82 18.60 11.06
CA ARG A 243 -5.62 19.84 11.02
C ARG A 243 -4.81 21.13 11.12
N GLU A 244 -3.60 21.05 11.68
CA GLU A 244 -2.79 22.23 12.01
C GLU A 244 -1.38 22.15 11.43
N GLY A 245 -0.68 23.29 11.46
CA GLY A 245 0.64 23.46 10.87
C GLY A 245 0.58 24.07 9.47
N TYR A 246 1.74 24.50 8.98
CA TYR A 246 1.91 25.02 7.62
C TYR A 246 2.62 24.01 6.75
N ARG A 247 3.66 23.35 7.28
CA ARG A 247 4.40 22.31 6.55
C ARG A 247 4.32 20.98 7.27
N THR A 248 3.91 19.94 6.57
CA THR A 248 3.92 18.56 7.09
C THR A 248 4.83 17.71 6.22
N SER A 249 5.86 17.12 6.83
CA SER A 249 6.83 16.25 6.16
C SER A 249 6.68 14.81 6.64
N TYR A 250 6.30 13.93 5.74
CA TYR A 250 6.22 12.49 5.92
C TYR A 250 7.51 11.83 5.42
N TYR A 251 8.07 10.97 6.24
CA TYR A 251 9.21 10.12 5.90
C TYR A 251 8.71 8.67 5.86
N LEU A 252 8.72 8.08 4.67
CA LEU A 252 8.21 6.75 4.38
C LEU A 252 9.38 5.81 4.09
N LYS A 253 9.45 4.70 4.80
CA LYS A 253 10.39 3.60 4.51
C LYS A 253 9.60 2.46 3.88
N LEU A 254 9.75 2.30 2.57
CA LEU A 254 9.01 1.35 1.75
C LEU A 254 9.69 -0.02 1.78
N VAL A 255 8.95 -1.05 2.13
CA VAL A 255 9.38 -2.45 2.10
C VAL A 255 8.52 -3.19 1.08
N PRO A 256 9.11 -3.72 -0.01
CA PRO A 256 8.37 -4.53 -0.97
C PRO A 256 7.70 -5.74 -0.30
N ALA A 257 6.44 -5.97 -0.65
CA ALA A 257 5.62 -7.08 -0.19
C ALA A 257 5.05 -7.80 -1.42
N VAL A 258 5.49 -9.04 -1.62
CA VAL A 258 5.08 -9.86 -2.77
C VAL A 258 4.02 -10.86 -2.31
N THR A 259 2.89 -10.87 -3.01
CA THR A 259 1.79 -11.83 -2.82
C THR A 259 1.52 -12.57 -4.13
N SER A 260 0.64 -13.58 -4.08
CA SER A 260 0.11 -14.23 -5.28
C SER A 260 -0.63 -13.27 -6.24
N LYS A 261 -1.07 -12.11 -5.77
CA LYS A 261 -1.84 -11.10 -6.53
C LYS A 261 -0.98 -9.95 -7.07
N GLY A 262 0.32 -9.96 -6.80
CA GLY A 262 1.25 -8.93 -7.22
C GLY A 262 2.08 -8.36 -6.07
N ARG A 263 2.89 -7.36 -6.42
CA ARG A 263 3.79 -6.65 -5.50
C ARG A 263 3.22 -5.29 -5.11
N PHE A 264 3.18 -5.04 -3.82
CA PHE A 264 2.87 -3.74 -3.24
C PHE A 264 3.98 -3.35 -2.26
N TYR A 265 3.98 -2.12 -1.76
CA TYR A 265 4.98 -1.68 -0.80
C TYR A 265 4.28 -1.34 0.51
N GLN A 266 4.64 -2.09 1.56
CA GLN A 266 4.35 -1.69 2.93
C GLN A 266 5.23 -0.51 3.28
N ALA A 267 4.79 0.36 4.19
CA ALA A 267 5.67 1.41 4.69
C ALA A 267 5.54 1.60 6.19
N SER A 268 6.67 1.91 6.82
CA SER A 268 6.63 2.65 8.09
C SER A 268 6.66 4.13 7.79
N ALA A 269 5.92 4.91 8.58
CA ALA A 269 5.76 6.33 8.36
C ALA A 269 6.00 7.10 9.65
N ASN A 270 6.78 8.18 9.55
CA ASN A 270 6.89 9.20 10.59
C ASN A 270 6.53 10.56 9.97
N ASN A 271 6.01 11.47 10.77
CA ASN A 271 5.63 12.81 10.32
C ASN A 271 6.24 13.89 11.21
N LEU A 272 6.61 15.02 10.59
CA LEU A 272 7.06 16.23 11.25
C LEU A 272 6.19 17.40 10.81
N ILE A 273 5.63 18.13 11.76
CA ILE A 273 4.75 19.28 11.51
C ILE A 273 5.49 20.55 11.89
N SER A 274 5.55 21.52 10.99
CA SER A 274 6.07 22.86 11.23
C SER A 274 4.93 23.86 11.36
N TYR A 275 4.91 24.56 12.49
CA TYR A 275 3.95 25.62 12.80
C TYR A 275 4.48 27.02 12.45
N HIS A 276 5.68 27.11 11.86
CA HIS A 276 6.23 28.40 11.45
C HIS A 276 5.42 28.94 10.25
N PRO A 277 4.90 30.19 10.31
CA PRO A 277 4.10 30.75 9.23
C PRO A 277 4.84 30.75 7.89
N MET A 278 4.36 29.94 6.96
CA MET A 278 4.88 29.84 5.59
C MET A 278 3.79 29.31 4.65
N ASN A 279 4.03 29.38 3.33
CA ASN A 279 3.10 28.78 2.38
C ASN A 279 2.87 27.30 2.69
N PRO A 280 1.61 26.84 2.79
CA PRO A 280 1.32 25.45 3.11
C PRO A 280 1.97 24.46 2.14
N GLU A 281 2.56 23.42 2.70
CA GLU A 281 3.29 22.41 1.93
C GLU A 281 3.23 21.04 2.62
N VAL A 282 2.80 20.01 1.88
CA VAL A 282 2.82 18.62 2.35
C VAL A 282 3.83 17.84 1.52
N ILE A 283 4.77 17.20 2.20
CA ILE A 283 5.93 16.54 1.59
C ILE A 283 5.91 15.07 1.96
N PHE A 284 5.99 14.18 0.97
CA PHE A 284 6.18 12.75 1.16
C PHE A 284 7.56 12.39 0.64
N THR A 285 8.51 12.17 1.54
CA THR A 285 9.84 11.64 1.22
C THR A 285 9.81 10.14 1.43
N TYR A 286 10.22 9.38 0.43
CA TYR A 286 10.21 7.93 0.50
C TYR A 286 11.56 7.34 0.09
N ASP A 287 11.87 6.21 0.71
CA ASP A 287 13.09 5.44 0.46
C ASP A 287 12.74 3.94 0.48
N ILE A 288 13.39 3.15 -0.36
CA ILE A 288 13.02 1.74 -0.61
C ILE A 288 14.07 0.85 0.03
N GLU A 289 13.63 -0.04 0.92
CA GLU A 289 14.50 -1.00 1.59
C GLU A 289 14.86 -2.17 0.66
N PRO A 290 16.12 -2.65 0.67
CA PRO A 290 16.60 -3.73 -0.20
C PRO A 290 16.17 -5.13 0.26
N ILE A 291 15.09 -5.22 1.05
CA ILE A 291 14.57 -6.47 1.62
C ILE A 291 13.10 -6.55 1.26
N SER A 292 12.66 -7.71 0.76
CA SER A 292 11.26 -7.99 0.47
C SER A 292 10.66 -9.00 1.44
N THR A 293 9.40 -8.76 1.78
CA THR A 293 8.53 -9.74 2.44
C THR A 293 7.80 -10.50 1.35
N ILE A 294 7.82 -11.82 1.42
CA ILE A 294 7.02 -12.63 0.51
C ILE A 294 6.00 -13.43 1.30
N TYR A 295 4.75 -13.31 0.89
CA TYR A 295 3.61 -13.99 1.47
C TYR A 295 3.25 -15.15 0.56
N LYS A 296 3.78 -16.33 0.87
CA LYS A 296 3.43 -17.56 0.17
C LYS A 296 2.59 -18.43 1.09
N ASP A 297 1.50 -18.97 0.56
CA ASP A 297 0.72 -19.99 1.22
C ASP A 297 1.52 -21.30 1.23
N GLU A 298 2.34 -21.52 2.26
CA GLU A 298 2.98 -22.82 2.48
C GLU A 298 1.99 -23.79 3.13
N LYS A 299 1.12 -24.39 2.32
CA LYS A 299 0.31 -25.53 2.75
C LYS A 299 1.09 -26.82 2.52
N ASN A 300 1.93 -27.18 3.49
CA ASN A 300 2.69 -28.43 3.45
C ASN A 300 1.83 -29.59 3.97
N LEU A 301 1.25 -30.36 3.05
CA LEU A 301 0.49 -31.57 3.37
C LEU A 301 1.31 -32.57 4.21
N SER A 302 2.62 -32.66 3.95
CA SER A 302 3.55 -33.49 4.74
C SER A 302 3.59 -33.06 6.20
N GLY A 303 3.62 -31.75 6.48
CA GLY A 303 3.58 -31.21 7.84
C GLY A 303 2.28 -31.55 8.57
N PHE A 304 1.15 -31.49 7.87
CA PHE A 304 -0.14 -31.89 8.42
C PHE A 304 -0.20 -33.39 8.75
N ILE A 305 0.28 -34.26 7.85
CA ILE A 305 0.35 -35.70 8.09
C ILE A 305 1.25 -36.01 9.30
N VAL A 306 2.39 -35.34 9.42
CA VAL A 306 3.27 -35.47 10.60
C VAL A 306 2.55 -35.05 11.88
N SER A 307 1.77 -33.96 11.87
CA SER A 307 0.96 -33.53 13.03
C SER A 307 -0.09 -34.57 13.41
N ILE A 308 -0.81 -35.15 12.44
CA ILE A 308 -1.78 -36.24 12.69
C ILE A 308 -1.10 -37.45 13.35
N CYS A 309 0.04 -37.89 12.81
CA CYS A 309 0.81 -39.00 13.38
C CYS A 309 1.29 -38.69 14.80
N ALA A 310 1.71 -37.44 15.06
CA ALA A 310 2.14 -37.00 16.37
C ALA A 310 1.00 -36.97 17.40
N ILE A 311 -0.21 -36.55 17.02
CA ILE A 311 -1.39 -36.57 17.90
C ILE A 311 -1.73 -38.01 18.31
N ILE A 312 -1.82 -38.92 17.34
CA ILE A 312 -2.17 -40.33 17.58
C ILE A 312 -1.10 -41.02 18.44
N GLY A 313 0.18 -40.87 18.04
CA GLY A 313 1.30 -41.49 18.74
C GLY A 313 1.55 -40.89 20.13
N GLY A 314 1.47 -39.56 20.25
CA GLY A 314 1.64 -38.83 21.51
C GLY A 314 0.58 -39.18 22.53
N TRP A 315 -0.69 -39.24 22.12
CA TRP A 315 -1.77 -39.65 23.01
C TRP A 315 -1.63 -41.10 23.48
N TYR A 316 -1.23 -42.02 22.58
CA TYR A 316 -0.97 -43.41 22.93
C TYR A 316 0.17 -43.54 23.97
N ALA A 317 1.26 -42.80 23.79
CA ALA A 317 2.38 -42.78 24.74
C ALA A 317 1.96 -42.24 26.11
N ILE A 318 1.17 -41.15 26.15
CA ILE A 318 0.63 -40.59 27.40
C ILE A 318 -0.28 -41.60 28.09
N THR A 319 -1.16 -42.27 27.33
CA THR A 319 -2.09 -43.27 27.89
C THR A 319 -1.32 -44.44 28.51
N LEU A 320 -0.27 -44.94 27.85
CA LEU A 320 0.62 -45.97 28.39
C LEU A 320 1.31 -45.53 29.69
N LEU A 321 1.78 -44.29 29.74
CA LEU A 321 2.42 -43.72 30.92
C LEU A 321 1.44 -43.59 32.08
N LEU A 322 0.23 -43.07 31.81
CA LEU A 322 -0.83 -42.97 32.81
C LEU A 322 -1.23 -44.33 33.37
N VAL A 323 -1.37 -45.35 32.50
CA VAL A 323 -1.68 -46.71 32.93
C VAL A 323 -0.59 -47.25 33.86
N LYS A 324 0.69 -47.04 33.55
CA LYS A 324 1.81 -47.47 34.42
C LYS A 324 1.88 -46.74 35.77
N VAL A 325 1.38 -45.51 35.84
CA VAL A 325 1.40 -44.71 37.08
C VAL A 325 0.16 -44.99 37.94
N LEU A 326 -1.01 -45.16 37.32
CA LEU A 326 -2.28 -45.37 38.00
C LEU A 326 -2.49 -46.84 38.40
N ILE A 327 -1.97 -47.78 37.62
CA ILE A 327 -2.01 -49.20 37.90
C ILE A 327 -0.62 -49.60 38.37
N LYS A 328 -0.41 -49.52 39.69
CA LYS A 328 0.75 -50.06 40.38
C LYS A 328 0.40 -51.41 40.99
#